data_AF-A0A9X5ECP9-F1
#
_entry.id   AF-A0A9X5ECP9-F1
#
_cell.length_a   1.000
_cell.length_b   1.000
_cell.length_c   1.000
_cell.angle_alpha   90.00
_cell.angle_beta   90.00
_cell.angle_gamma   90.00
#
_symmetry.space_group_name_H-M   'P 1'
#
loop_
_entity.id
_entity.type
_entity.pdbx_description
1 polymer ?
#
loop_
_entity_poly.entity_id
_entity_poly.type
_entity_poly.pdbx_seq_one_letter_code
_entity_poly.pdbx_strand_id
1 'polypeptide(L)'
;MVQQGASSSGKAGGAVLLLWYDAANNLVSYKSGNEINKGSGGSWQKSSVTDVAPANAAFVAVGISCAKNSGYSMWVDAVSWDYNYFVPSAGLVYKAVQAAPGKSGATEPAWPPVLGQQVIDNEVIWEAVSASQIVWTARPVNKSGATEPVWPTATGGTVHDGTIDWEATTPRITDPNCPQTKIVAIAASKVYAGDDDIIRYSATVNPLDWSTTDDAGYLPYGLQNYGANPVQAMGLYRSNLVAFNAEGFQMWQVDEDPASIALLDALPVGSTQHLALSPVSNDLFFLSSQGVRSMGIAAGSMNLKAGDVGIPIDQLVQEAINAGMVIPLATYVPSLGQYWLAFSNYNPDNLLLRLTGTLAKGQIGTPYSSGLTALGGTAPYVLWEITEGTLPNGLAINPATGLITGTPTS
;
A
#
# COMPACT_ATOMS: atom_id res chain seq x y z
N MET A 1 -29.91 8.46 -14.74
CA MET A 1 -31.23 7.76 -14.61
C MET A 1 -32.17 8.63 -13.77
N VAL A 2 -33.47 8.68 -14.09
CA VAL A 2 -34.50 9.48 -13.40
C VAL A 2 -35.64 8.56 -12.93
N GLN A 3 -36.09 8.71 -11.69
CA GLN A 3 -37.23 7.99 -11.08
C GLN A 3 -38.23 9.00 -10.53
N GLN A 4 -39.54 8.74 -10.72
CA GLN A 4 -40.60 9.54 -10.11
C GLN A 4 -41.35 8.72 -9.03
N GLY A 5 -41.67 9.37 -7.91
CA GLY A 5 -42.51 8.81 -6.84
C GLY A 5 -44.01 9.05 -7.06
N ALA A 6 -44.40 9.59 -8.21
CA ALA A 6 -45.80 9.88 -8.53
C ALA A 6 -46.56 8.61 -8.97
N SER A 7 -47.77 8.42 -8.43
CA SER A 7 -48.68 7.31 -8.76
C SER A 7 -49.34 7.43 -10.15
N SER A 8 -49.10 8.52 -10.89
CA SER A 8 -49.69 8.78 -12.21
C SER A 8 -48.72 9.52 -13.13
N SER A 9 -48.76 9.20 -14.43
CA SER A 9 -47.96 9.82 -15.50
C SER A 9 -48.22 11.34 -15.60
N GLY A 10 -47.17 12.13 -15.81
CA GLY A 10 -47.27 13.57 -16.05
C GLY A 10 -47.36 14.48 -14.80
N LYS A 11 -47.26 13.93 -13.58
CA LYS A 11 -47.28 14.71 -12.32
C LYS A 11 -45.89 15.05 -11.76
N ALA A 12 -44.87 14.35 -12.23
CA ALA A 12 -43.46 14.60 -11.95
C ALA A 12 -42.65 14.14 -13.17
N GLY A 13 -41.54 14.82 -13.48
CA GLY A 13 -40.69 14.47 -14.60
C GLY A 13 -39.36 15.22 -14.61
N GLY A 14 -38.40 14.71 -15.36
CA GLY A 14 -37.08 15.32 -15.44
C GLY A 14 -36.30 14.95 -16.70
N ALA A 15 -35.28 15.73 -17.00
CA ALA A 15 -34.41 15.56 -18.15
C ALA A 15 -32.99 16.01 -17.84
N VAL A 16 -31.99 15.42 -18.49
CA VAL A 16 -30.61 15.92 -18.46
C VAL A 16 -30.48 17.10 -19.43
N LEU A 17 -29.70 18.11 -19.05
CA LEU A 17 -29.45 19.32 -19.80
C LEU A 17 -27.94 19.49 -20.06
N LEU A 18 -27.59 20.03 -21.22
CA LEU A 18 -26.31 20.68 -21.46
C LEU A 18 -26.55 22.19 -21.52
N LEU A 19 -25.83 22.95 -20.72
CA LEU A 19 -25.89 24.41 -20.66
C LEU A 19 -24.54 24.96 -21.09
N TRP A 20 -24.51 25.70 -22.19
CA TRP A 20 -23.31 26.28 -22.76
C TRP A 20 -23.17 27.72 -22.29
N TYR A 21 -22.04 28.05 -21.67
CA TYR A 21 -21.76 29.40 -21.16
C TYR A 21 -20.60 30.04 -21.92
N ASP A 22 -20.63 31.36 -22.06
CA ASP A 22 -19.49 32.14 -22.53
C ASP A 22 -18.43 32.32 -21.42
N ALA A 23 -17.30 32.93 -21.75
CA ALA A 23 -16.21 33.17 -20.79
C ALA A 23 -16.58 34.14 -19.66
N ALA A 24 -17.69 34.86 -19.78
CA ALA A 24 -18.22 35.80 -18.78
C ALA A 24 -19.36 35.20 -17.94
N ASN A 25 -19.58 33.87 -18.01
CA ASN A 25 -20.65 33.12 -17.34
C ASN A 25 -22.08 33.46 -17.81
N ASN A 26 -22.28 34.02 -19.01
CA ASN A 26 -23.62 34.16 -19.57
C ASN A 26 -24.03 32.88 -20.31
N LEU A 27 -25.29 32.46 -20.15
CA LEU A 27 -25.83 31.29 -20.85
C LEU A 27 -25.99 31.63 -22.34
N VAL A 28 -25.23 30.94 -23.20
CA VAL A 28 -25.23 31.08 -24.66
C VAL A 28 -26.35 30.26 -25.28
N SER A 29 -26.43 28.98 -24.92
CA SER A 29 -27.49 28.10 -25.37
C SER A 29 -27.63 26.92 -24.40
N TYR A 30 -28.73 26.17 -24.54
CA TYR A 30 -28.91 24.94 -23.79
C TYR A 30 -29.62 23.89 -24.63
N LYS A 31 -29.33 22.62 -24.34
CA LYS A 31 -29.98 21.48 -24.97
C LYS A 31 -30.55 20.57 -23.91
N SER A 32 -31.84 20.29 -23.99
CA SER A 32 -32.49 19.28 -23.17
C SER A 32 -32.45 17.92 -23.86
N GLY A 33 -32.20 16.88 -23.08
CA GLY A 33 -32.40 15.49 -23.46
C GLY A 33 -33.86 15.10 -23.50
N ASN A 34 -34.12 13.80 -23.65
CA ASN A 34 -35.47 13.25 -23.59
C ASN A 34 -36.08 13.46 -22.19
N GLU A 35 -37.29 14.04 -22.17
CA GLU A 35 -38.05 14.22 -20.94
C GLU A 35 -38.66 12.90 -20.46
N ILE A 36 -38.46 12.61 -19.18
CA ILE A 36 -39.06 11.45 -18.51
C ILE A 36 -40.28 11.92 -17.73
N ASN A 37 -41.49 11.49 -18.15
CA ASN A 37 -42.76 11.83 -17.48
C ASN A 37 -43.66 10.61 -17.19
N LYS A 38 -43.15 9.37 -17.37
CA LYS A 38 -43.91 8.11 -17.25
C LYS A 38 -43.34 7.08 -16.26
N GLY A 39 -42.55 7.47 -15.26
CA GLY A 39 -42.00 6.51 -14.28
C GLY A 39 -42.95 6.12 -13.13
N SER A 40 -44.26 5.97 -13.39
CA SER A 40 -45.25 5.69 -12.34
C SER A 40 -44.94 4.39 -11.60
N GLY A 41 -45.09 4.39 -10.26
CA GLY A 41 -44.78 3.22 -9.44
C GLY A 41 -43.30 3.07 -9.07
N GLY A 42 -42.49 4.13 -9.23
CA GLY A 42 -41.08 4.12 -8.81
C GLY A 42 -40.13 3.50 -9.84
N SER A 43 -40.50 3.45 -11.13
CA SER A 43 -39.61 2.93 -12.17
C SER A 43 -38.52 3.94 -12.56
N TRP A 44 -37.28 3.46 -12.66
CA TRP A 44 -36.14 4.23 -13.17
C TRP A 44 -36.15 4.27 -14.70
N GLN A 45 -35.80 5.42 -15.29
CA GLN A 45 -35.75 5.64 -16.74
C GLN A 45 -34.48 6.40 -17.15
N LYS A 46 -33.99 6.21 -18.37
CA LYS A 46 -32.77 6.87 -18.86
C LYS A 46 -33.11 8.16 -19.60
N SER A 47 -32.50 9.27 -19.19
CA SER A 47 -32.46 10.52 -19.94
C SER A 47 -31.03 10.75 -20.45
N SER A 48 -30.89 11.10 -21.73
CA SER A 48 -29.60 11.34 -22.39
C SER A 48 -29.69 12.50 -23.37
N VAL A 49 -28.60 13.22 -23.52
CA VAL A 49 -28.45 14.33 -24.46
C VAL A 49 -27.04 14.30 -25.04
N THR A 50 -26.93 14.62 -26.32
CA THR A 50 -25.66 14.80 -27.02
C THR A 50 -25.78 16.08 -27.83
N ASP A 51 -24.79 16.94 -27.74
CA ASP A 51 -24.77 18.23 -28.42
C ASP A 51 -23.33 18.65 -28.74
N VAL A 52 -23.19 19.59 -29.68
CA VAL A 52 -21.89 20.16 -30.06
C VAL A 52 -21.77 21.56 -29.45
N ALA A 53 -20.58 21.89 -28.92
CA ALA A 53 -20.33 23.21 -28.35
C ALA A 53 -20.59 24.32 -29.38
N PRO A 54 -21.44 25.31 -29.09
CA PRO A 54 -21.60 26.50 -29.91
C PRO A 54 -20.28 27.28 -30.02
N ALA A 55 -20.08 28.02 -31.11
CA ALA A 55 -18.83 28.76 -31.37
C ALA A 55 -18.42 29.73 -30.23
N ASN A 56 -19.38 30.24 -29.45
CA ASN A 56 -19.13 31.19 -28.36
C ASN A 56 -19.11 30.55 -26.95
N ALA A 57 -19.15 29.22 -26.86
CA ALA A 57 -19.15 28.52 -25.58
C ALA A 57 -17.73 28.32 -25.06
N ALA A 58 -17.43 28.87 -23.88
CA ALA A 58 -16.16 28.69 -23.19
C ALA A 58 -16.16 27.46 -22.28
N PHE A 59 -17.30 27.15 -21.66
CA PHE A 59 -17.46 25.95 -20.84
C PHE A 59 -18.90 25.44 -20.86
N VAL A 60 -19.08 24.19 -20.45
CA VAL A 60 -20.38 23.52 -20.36
C VAL A 60 -20.69 23.15 -18.92
N ALA A 61 -21.93 23.39 -18.50
CA ALA A 61 -22.46 22.82 -17.27
C ALA A 61 -23.45 21.69 -17.63
N VAL A 62 -23.25 20.52 -17.05
CA VAL A 62 -24.20 19.42 -17.12
C VAL A 62 -25.23 19.62 -16.01
N GLY A 63 -26.48 19.80 -16.39
CA GLY A 63 -27.59 20.07 -15.47
C GLY A 63 -28.64 18.96 -15.50
N ILE A 64 -29.50 18.95 -14.49
CA ILE A 64 -30.70 18.12 -14.48
C ILE A 64 -31.89 19.05 -14.24
N SER A 65 -32.86 19.02 -15.16
CA SER A 65 -34.14 19.69 -14.99
C SER A 65 -35.13 18.75 -14.30
N CYS A 66 -35.80 19.27 -13.27
CA CYS A 66 -36.81 18.53 -12.51
C CYS A 66 -38.08 19.38 -12.40
N ALA A 67 -39.21 18.83 -12.83
CA ALA A 67 -40.53 19.44 -12.68
C ALA A 67 -41.46 18.50 -11.91
N LYS A 68 -42.09 19.00 -10.84
CA LYS A 68 -43.02 18.21 -10.03
C LYS A 68 -44.20 19.03 -9.56
N ASN A 69 -45.37 18.39 -9.48
CA ASN A 69 -46.51 18.94 -8.78
C ASN A 69 -46.32 18.83 -7.27
N SER A 70 -47.04 19.65 -6.50
CA SER A 70 -47.01 19.60 -5.03
C SER A 70 -47.38 18.19 -4.53
N GLY A 71 -46.61 17.68 -3.56
CA GLY A 71 -46.83 16.36 -2.97
C GLY A 71 -46.12 15.17 -3.64
N TYR A 72 -45.39 15.37 -4.75
CA TYR A 72 -44.62 14.29 -5.40
C TYR A 72 -43.11 14.43 -5.19
N SER A 73 -42.43 13.29 -5.09
CA SER A 73 -40.98 13.17 -4.97
C SER A 73 -40.35 12.67 -6.28
N MET A 74 -39.08 13.02 -6.50
CA MET A 74 -38.28 12.59 -7.64
C MET A 74 -36.87 12.25 -7.17
N TRP A 75 -36.25 11.28 -7.82
CA TRP A 75 -34.87 10.88 -7.58
C TRP A 75 -34.11 10.78 -8.90
N VAL A 76 -32.83 11.11 -8.85
CA VAL A 76 -31.92 11.07 -10.00
C VAL A 76 -30.63 10.43 -9.51
N ASP A 77 -30.12 9.48 -10.30
CA ASP A 77 -28.93 8.71 -9.96
C ASP A 77 -28.20 8.25 -11.23
N ALA A 78 -26.95 7.80 -11.11
CA ALA A 78 -26.10 7.33 -12.21
C ALA A 78 -25.97 8.37 -13.35
N VAL A 79 -25.41 9.54 -13.03
CA VAL A 79 -25.05 10.57 -14.01
C VAL A 79 -23.67 10.26 -14.59
N SER A 80 -23.57 10.16 -15.92
CA SER A 80 -22.32 9.97 -16.65
C SER A 80 -22.23 10.95 -17.82
N TRP A 81 -21.02 11.39 -18.16
CA TRP A 81 -20.77 12.32 -19.27
C TRP A 81 -19.44 11.99 -19.95
N ASP A 82 -19.38 12.16 -21.28
CA ASP A 82 -18.20 11.95 -22.12
C ASP A 82 -18.09 13.11 -23.14
N TYR A 83 -16.88 13.40 -23.65
CA TYR A 83 -16.66 14.43 -24.68
C TYR A 83 -15.55 14.04 -25.67
N ASN A 84 -15.64 14.58 -26.90
CA ASN A 84 -14.60 14.47 -27.93
C ASN A 84 -14.11 15.88 -28.30
N TYR A 85 -12.80 16.12 -28.20
CA TYR A 85 -12.19 17.39 -28.60
C TYR A 85 -11.82 17.36 -30.09
N PHE A 86 -12.43 18.24 -30.90
CA PHE A 86 -12.14 18.34 -32.34
C PHE A 86 -11.13 19.47 -32.57
N VAL A 87 -9.91 19.13 -33.00
CA VAL A 87 -8.92 20.13 -33.48
C VAL A 87 -9.05 20.23 -35.00
N PRO A 88 -9.23 21.43 -35.59
CA PRO A 88 -9.19 21.59 -37.04
C PRO A 88 -7.82 21.21 -37.62
N SER A 89 -7.78 20.75 -38.87
CA SER A 89 -6.57 20.25 -39.53
C SER A 89 -5.51 21.33 -39.81
N ALA A 90 -4.28 21.07 -39.33
CA ALA A 90 -2.96 21.64 -39.68
C ALA A 90 -2.61 23.10 -39.31
N GLY A 91 -2.17 23.32 -38.06
CA GLY A 91 -0.97 24.11 -37.69
C GLY A 91 -0.93 25.63 -37.92
N LEU A 92 -1.94 26.23 -38.55
CA LEU A 92 -2.03 27.67 -38.78
C LEU A 92 -2.88 28.34 -37.70
N VAL A 93 -2.41 29.49 -37.19
CA VAL A 93 -3.17 30.43 -36.36
C VAL A 93 -3.28 31.76 -37.10
N TYR A 94 -4.26 32.58 -36.78
CA TYR A 94 -4.52 33.82 -37.52
C TYR A 94 -4.33 35.04 -36.61
N LYS A 95 -3.54 36.01 -37.04
CA LYS A 95 -3.33 37.28 -36.30
C LYS A 95 -3.95 38.45 -37.07
N ALA A 96 -4.50 39.43 -36.37
CA ALA A 96 -4.93 40.67 -37.00
C ALA A 96 -3.70 41.51 -37.40
N VAL A 97 -3.65 42.00 -38.64
CA VAL A 97 -2.49 42.73 -39.19
C VAL A 97 -2.74 44.21 -39.45
N GLN A 98 -3.96 44.67 -39.23
CA GLN A 98 -4.30 46.08 -39.38
C GLN A 98 -3.88 46.93 -38.18
N ALA A 99 -3.54 48.20 -38.45
CA ALA A 99 -3.11 49.14 -37.43
C ALA A 99 -4.26 49.74 -36.60
N ALA A 100 -5.49 49.72 -37.12
CA ALA A 100 -6.67 50.27 -36.47
C ALA A 100 -7.56 49.16 -35.87
N PRO A 101 -8.17 49.37 -34.69
CA PRO A 101 -9.13 48.41 -34.14
C PRO A 101 -10.36 48.27 -35.05
N GLY A 102 -10.88 47.05 -35.21
CA GLY A 102 -12.05 46.73 -36.03
C GLY A 102 -12.85 45.58 -35.44
N LYS A 103 -14.10 45.41 -35.90
CA LYS A 103 -14.98 44.30 -35.51
C LYS A 103 -14.95 43.16 -36.54
N SER A 104 -14.73 41.93 -36.08
CA SER A 104 -14.94 40.71 -36.87
C SER A 104 -16.42 40.54 -37.21
N GLY A 105 -16.71 39.84 -38.30
CA GLY A 105 -18.07 39.51 -38.73
C GLY A 105 -18.74 38.51 -37.77
N ALA A 106 -20.07 38.41 -37.88
CA ALA A 106 -20.86 37.44 -37.12
C ALA A 106 -20.81 36.01 -37.70
N THR A 107 -20.14 35.82 -38.84
CA THR A 107 -19.97 34.54 -39.52
C THR A 107 -18.50 34.40 -39.85
N GLU A 108 -17.90 33.26 -39.51
CA GLU A 108 -16.47 33.05 -39.77
C GLU A 108 -16.15 33.15 -41.27
N PRO A 109 -15.05 33.83 -41.64
CA PRO A 109 -14.60 33.87 -43.01
C PRO A 109 -14.04 32.51 -43.44
N ALA A 110 -13.95 32.28 -44.76
CA ALA A 110 -13.20 31.14 -45.28
C ALA A 110 -11.71 31.34 -44.99
N TRP A 111 -11.20 30.66 -43.96
CA TRP A 111 -9.82 30.80 -43.50
C TRP A 111 -8.82 30.32 -44.56
N PRO A 112 -7.80 31.14 -44.89
CA PRO A 112 -6.85 30.80 -45.94
C PRO A 112 -5.90 29.67 -45.50
N PRO A 113 -5.72 28.61 -46.31
CA PRO A 113 -4.98 27.42 -45.90
C PRO A 113 -3.45 27.53 -46.07
N VAL A 114 -2.92 28.70 -46.46
CA VAL A 114 -1.50 28.91 -46.77
C VAL A 114 -0.92 30.00 -45.86
N LEU A 115 0.28 29.75 -45.33
CA LEU A 115 1.03 30.71 -44.50
C LEU A 115 1.22 32.05 -45.23
N GLY A 116 0.94 33.16 -44.54
CA GLY A 116 1.07 34.52 -45.04
C GLY A 116 -0.11 35.03 -45.88
N GLN A 117 -1.13 34.21 -46.15
CA GLN A 117 -2.34 34.68 -46.80
C GLN A 117 -3.25 35.43 -45.83
N GLN A 118 -3.93 36.45 -46.35
CA GLN A 118 -4.81 37.31 -45.58
C GLN A 118 -6.28 37.10 -45.96
N VAL A 119 -7.17 37.25 -44.99
CA VAL A 119 -8.62 37.25 -45.19
C VAL A 119 -9.24 38.45 -44.48
N ILE A 120 -10.19 39.10 -45.14
CA ILE A 120 -10.95 40.22 -44.57
C ILE A 120 -12.20 39.65 -43.91
N ASP A 121 -12.30 39.86 -42.61
CA ASP A 121 -13.44 39.51 -41.77
C ASP A 121 -14.09 40.79 -41.27
N ASN A 122 -15.04 41.30 -42.07
CA ASN A 122 -15.67 42.60 -41.87
C ASN A 122 -14.64 43.73 -41.81
N GLU A 123 -14.37 44.29 -40.62
CA GLU A 123 -13.40 45.37 -40.43
C GLU A 123 -12.01 44.88 -40.04
N VAL A 124 -11.81 43.55 -39.88
CA VAL A 124 -10.55 42.95 -39.41
C VAL A 124 -9.84 42.19 -40.54
N ILE A 125 -8.59 42.54 -40.82
CA ILE A 125 -7.70 41.81 -41.73
C ILE A 125 -6.90 40.79 -40.90
N TRP A 126 -7.13 39.51 -41.17
CA TRP A 126 -6.44 38.39 -40.53
C TRP A 126 -5.36 37.82 -41.46
N GLU A 127 -4.18 37.47 -40.92
CA GLU A 127 -3.08 36.82 -41.64
C GLU A 127 -2.79 35.44 -41.05
N ALA A 128 -2.66 34.43 -41.91
CA ALA A 128 -2.26 33.08 -41.52
C ALA A 128 -0.79 33.05 -41.07
N VAL A 129 -0.55 32.71 -39.82
CA VAL A 129 0.78 32.55 -39.21
C VAL A 129 0.96 31.13 -38.66
N SER A 130 2.21 30.67 -38.58
CA SER A 130 2.50 29.34 -38.03
C SER A 130 2.42 29.38 -36.50
N ALA A 131 1.66 28.45 -35.91
CA ALA A 131 1.71 28.25 -34.47
C ALA A 131 3.00 27.53 -34.11
N SER A 132 3.96 28.23 -33.52
CA SER A 132 5.05 27.57 -32.78
C SER A 132 4.46 27.03 -31.47
N GLN A 133 3.80 25.87 -31.51
CA GLN A 133 3.41 25.19 -30.28
C GLN A 133 4.65 24.56 -29.63
N ILE A 134 5.09 25.11 -28.50
CA ILE A 134 6.01 24.41 -27.61
C ILE A 134 5.18 23.34 -26.88
N VAL A 135 5.22 22.11 -27.40
CA VAL A 135 4.70 20.95 -26.69
C VAL A 135 5.74 20.52 -25.67
N TRP A 136 5.54 20.88 -24.41
CA TRP A 136 6.29 20.31 -23.31
C TRP A 136 5.84 18.86 -23.12
N THR A 137 6.58 17.91 -23.71
CA THR A 137 6.47 16.50 -23.35
C THR A 137 7.48 16.23 -22.26
N ALA A 138 6.99 15.95 -21.04
CA ALA A 138 7.84 15.36 -20.01
C ALA A 138 8.24 13.96 -20.51
N ARG A 139 9.51 13.82 -20.92
CA ARG A 139 10.14 12.52 -21.10
C ARG A 139 10.91 12.22 -19.82
N PRO A 140 10.89 10.97 -19.31
CA PRO A 140 11.81 10.61 -18.24
C PRO A 140 13.23 10.87 -18.75
N VAL A 141 14.00 11.68 -18.00
CA VAL A 141 15.41 12.00 -18.31
C VAL A 141 16.24 10.72 -18.39
N ASN A 142 15.82 9.72 -17.61
CA ASN A 142 16.44 8.43 -17.42
C ASN A 142 15.43 7.34 -17.81
N LYS A 143 15.72 6.61 -18.89
CA LYS A 143 14.89 5.51 -19.38
C LYS A 143 15.71 4.23 -19.39
N SER A 144 15.25 3.20 -18.71
CA SER A 144 15.84 1.86 -18.79
C SER A 144 15.76 1.30 -20.22
N GLY A 145 16.68 0.40 -20.56
CA GLY A 145 16.68 -0.32 -21.82
C GLY A 145 15.43 -1.18 -21.99
N ALA A 146 15.16 -1.58 -23.25
CA ALA A 146 14.06 -2.49 -23.56
C ALA A 146 14.40 -3.96 -23.20
N THR A 147 15.65 -4.23 -22.87
CA THR A 147 16.20 -5.56 -22.58
C THR A 147 16.96 -5.46 -21.27
N GLU A 148 16.76 -6.43 -20.38
CA GLU A 148 17.43 -6.45 -19.08
C GLU A 148 18.96 -6.55 -19.24
N PRO A 149 19.73 -5.64 -18.63
CA PRO A 149 21.19 -5.68 -18.69
C PRO A 149 21.75 -6.81 -17.82
N VAL A 150 22.97 -7.25 -18.11
CA VAL A 150 23.69 -8.19 -17.23
C VAL A 150 24.19 -7.40 -16.02
N TRP A 151 23.59 -7.64 -14.85
CA TRP A 151 23.93 -6.93 -13.63
C TRP A 151 25.36 -7.24 -13.13
N PRO A 152 26.15 -6.24 -12.73
CA PRO A 152 27.48 -6.46 -12.14
C PRO A 152 27.37 -7.23 -10.83
N THR A 153 28.20 -8.24 -10.65
CA THR A 153 28.23 -9.06 -9.42
C THR A 153 29.24 -8.57 -8.39
N ALA A 154 30.12 -7.64 -8.77
CA ALA A 154 31.11 -7.03 -7.88
C ALA A 154 30.66 -5.61 -7.46
N THR A 155 30.91 -5.25 -6.21
CA THR A 155 30.67 -3.90 -5.70
C THR A 155 31.51 -2.86 -6.47
N GLY A 156 30.89 -1.74 -6.84
CA GLY A 156 31.48 -0.70 -7.68
C GLY A 156 31.43 -1.02 -9.18
N GLY A 157 30.92 -2.18 -9.58
CA GLY A 157 30.70 -2.50 -10.98
C GLY A 157 29.58 -1.65 -11.57
N THR A 158 29.80 -1.06 -12.73
CA THR A 158 28.80 -0.22 -13.41
C THR A 158 28.18 -0.94 -14.59
N VAL A 159 26.87 -0.73 -14.84
CA VAL A 159 26.20 -1.19 -16.04
C VAL A 159 25.35 -0.09 -16.67
N HIS A 160 25.47 0.04 -17.98
CA HIS A 160 24.68 0.98 -18.75
C HIS A 160 23.37 0.32 -19.21
N ASP A 161 22.25 0.94 -18.89
CA ASP A 161 20.90 0.46 -19.20
C ASP A 161 20.04 1.60 -19.79
N GLY A 162 19.90 1.61 -21.11
CA GLY A 162 19.17 2.64 -21.83
C GLY A 162 19.88 4.00 -21.76
N THR A 163 19.40 4.91 -20.90
CA THR A 163 20.06 6.21 -20.63
C THR A 163 20.54 6.33 -19.18
N ILE A 164 20.57 5.22 -18.45
CA ILE A 164 20.91 5.15 -17.03
C ILE A 164 22.22 4.41 -16.85
N ASP A 165 23.16 4.99 -16.11
CA ASP A 165 24.31 4.27 -15.57
C ASP A 165 23.97 3.80 -14.15
N TRP A 166 23.99 2.48 -13.95
CA TRP A 166 23.79 1.84 -12.66
C TRP A 166 25.13 1.46 -12.07
N GLU A 167 25.32 1.68 -10.77
CA GLU A 167 26.47 1.20 -10.01
C GLU A 167 26.02 0.17 -8.97
N ALA A 168 26.65 -0.99 -8.96
CA ALA A 168 26.41 -2.03 -7.97
C ALA A 168 27.00 -1.61 -6.62
N THR A 169 26.21 -0.99 -5.76
CA THR A 169 26.63 -0.67 -4.38
C THR A 169 26.30 -1.83 -3.44
N THR A 170 27.13 -2.08 -2.42
CA THR A 170 26.79 -2.99 -1.32
C THR A 170 26.64 -2.21 -0.01
N PRO A 171 25.57 -2.42 0.77
CA PRO A 171 25.46 -1.89 2.12
C PRO A 171 26.27 -2.71 3.14
N ARG A 172 26.98 -3.76 2.70
CA ARG A 172 27.71 -4.68 3.59
C ARG A 172 28.97 -4.00 4.14
N ILE A 173 29.13 -4.06 5.46
CA ILE A 173 30.37 -3.67 6.15
C ILE A 173 31.50 -4.61 5.68
N THR A 174 32.56 -4.02 5.13
CA THR A 174 33.71 -4.73 4.56
C THR A 174 34.82 -5.01 5.56
N ASP A 175 34.74 -4.45 6.77
CA ASP A 175 35.70 -4.69 7.85
C ASP A 175 35.72 -6.19 8.24
N PRO A 176 36.89 -6.85 8.25
CA PRO A 176 37.02 -8.28 8.55
C PRO A 176 36.66 -8.65 9.99
N ASN A 177 36.68 -7.68 10.91
CA ASN A 177 36.31 -7.88 12.31
C ASN A 177 34.81 -7.70 12.56
N CYS A 178 34.02 -7.31 11.57
CA CYS A 178 32.56 -7.28 11.69
C CYS A 178 31.99 -8.71 11.60
N PRO A 179 31.31 -9.23 12.63
CA PRO A 179 30.78 -10.60 12.63
C PRO A 179 29.68 -10.87 11.59
N GLN A 180 29.07 -9.83 11.03
CA GLN A 180 27.97 -9.93 10.08
C GLN A 180 26.79 -10.78 10.59
N THR A 181 26.54 -10.72 11.90
CA THR A 181 25.44 -11.39 12.56
C THR A 181 24.14 -10.59 12.49
N LYS A 182 23.01 -11.27 12.73
CA LYS A 182 21.69 -10.65 12.94
C LYS A 182 21.50 -10.16 14.38
N ILE A 183 22.35 -10.61 15.29
CA ILE A 183 22.27 -10.31 16.72
C ILE A 183 23.07 -9.04 16.96
N VAL A 184 22.39 -7.89 16.91
CA VAL A 184 23.01 -6.56 16.98
C VAL A 184 22.26 -5.68 17.97
N ALA A 185 23.01 -4.86 18.70
CA ALA A 185 22.47 -3.80 19.56
C ALA A 185 23.29 -2.53 19.38
N ILE A 186 22.66 -1.37 19.53
CA ILE A 186 23.33 -0.06 19.40
C ILE A 186 23.27 0.62 20.76
N ALA A 187 24.42 0.95 21.33
CA ALA A 187 24.50 1.64 22.62
C ALA A 187 25.80 2.44 22.71
N ALA A 188 25.84 3.47 23.55
CA ALA A 188 27.03 4.31 23.78
C ALA A 188 27.77 4.69 22.48
N SER A 189 27.02 5.13 21.45
CA SER A 189 27.57 5.54 20.14
C SER A 189 28.35 4.45 19.38
N LYS A 190 28.20 3.17 19.76
CA LYS A 190 28.84 2.00 19.14
C LYS A 190 27.80 0.96 18.72
N VAL A 191 28.17 0.10 17.78
CA VAL A 191 27.38 -1.07 17.37
C VAL A 191 28.01 -2.31 17.99
N TYR A 192 27.22 -3.09 18.72
CA TYR A 192 27.62 -4.37 19.31
C TYR A 192 27.03 -5.52 18.49
N ALA A 193 27.82 -6.53 18.21
CA ALA A 193 27.43 -7.69 17.40
C ALA A 193 27.91 -8.99 18.05
N GLY A 194 27.01 -9.95 18.24
CA GLY A 194 27.33 -11.27 18.78
C GLY A 194 28.10 -12.13 17.77
N ASP A 195 29.21 -12.72 18.21
CA ASP A 195 30.09 -13.58 17.42
C ASP A 195 30.47 -14.79 18.26
N ASP A 196 29.63 -15.83 18.19
CA ASP A 196 29.71 -17.04 19.00
C ASP A 196 29.89 -16.79 20.52
N ASP A 197 31.12 -16.90 21.03
CA ASP A 197 31.50 -16.74 22.43
C ASP A 197 31.99 -15.32 22.77
N ILE A 198 32.00 -14.38 21.82
CA ILE A 198 32.37 -12.99 22.04
C ILE A 198 31.28 -12.03 21.56
N ILE A 199 31.33 -10.80 22.05
CA ILE A 199 30.52 -9.70 21.50
C ILE A 199 31.50 -8.67 20.98
N ARG A 200 31.57 -8.50 19.66
CA ARG A 200 32.40 -7.45 19.08
C ARG A 200 31.70 -6.10 19.12
N TYR A 201 32.45 -5.02 19.13
CA TYR A 201 31.92 -3.66 19.00
C TYR A 201 32.69 -2.82 18.00
N SER A 202 31.97 -1.94 17.32
CA SER A 202 32.53 -0.96 16.38
C SER A 202 33.25 0.18 17.10
N ALA A 203 34.02 0.94 16.34
CA ALA A 203 34.55 2.24 16.74
C ALA A 203 33.42 3.23 17.08
N THR A 204 33.75 4.23 17.89
CA THR A 204 32.82 5.26 18.36
C THR A 204 32.37 6.15 17.20
N VAL A 205 31.06 6.33 17.02
CA VAL A 205 30.44 7.14 15.96
C VAL A 205 30.74 6.63 14.52
N ASN A 206 31.49 5.53 14.37
CA ASN A 206 31.81 4.94 13.08
C ASN A 206 31.39 3.45 13.04
N PRO A 207 30.13 3.14 12.66
CA PRO A 207 29.61 1.78 12.66
C PRO A 207 30.24 0.87 11.59
N LEU A 208 31.02 1.43 10.65
CA LEU A 208 31.68 0.70 9.58
C LEU A 208 33.05 0.17 9.96
N ASP A 209 33.62 0.67 11.06
CA ASP A 209 34.98 0.34 11.52
C ASP A 209 34.92 -0.53 12.78
N TRP A 210 35.54 -1.71 12.68
CA TRP A 210 35.59 -2.73 13.73
C TRP A 210 37.04 -3.11 14.06
N SER A 211 38.00 -2.32 13.61
CA SER A 211 39.44 -2.64 13.66
C SER A 211 40.31 -1.58 14.32
N THR A 212 39.80 -0.35 14.51
CA THR A 212 40.56 0.73 15.18
C THR A 212 41.01 0.31 16.58
N THR A 213 42.32 0.37 16.82
CA THR A 213 42.94 0.03 18.11
C THR A 213 42.44 0.97 19.20
N ASP A 214 42.20 0.43 20.39
CA ASP A 214 41.72 1.15 21.58
C ASP A 214 40.32 1.80 21.46
N ASP A 215 39.58 1.55 20.36
CA ASP A 215 38.22 2.05 20.18
C ASP A 215 37.25 0.98 19.64
N ALA A 216 37.71 0.07 18.79
CA ALA A 216 36.99 -1.14 18.40
C ALA A 216 37.60 -2.37 19.10
N GLY A 217 36.78 -3.37 19.39
CA GLY A 217 37.23 -4.53 20.15
C GLY A 217 36.15 -5.56 20.41
N TYR A 218 36.30 -6.31 21.51
CA TYR A 218 35.37 -7.37 21.88
C TYR A 218 35.18 -7.48 23.40
N LEU A 219 34.03 -8.01 23.79
CA LEU A 219 33.69 -8.40 25.16
C LEU A 219 33.80 -9.92 25.27
N PRO A 220 34.46 -10.45 26.31
CA PRO A 220 34.68 -11.89 26.49
C PRO A 220 33.42 -12.58 27.09
N TYR A 221 32.35 -12.67 26.31
CA TYR A 221 31.06 -13.20 26.76
C TYR A 221 31.18 -14.66 27.27
N GLY A 222 31.86 -15.53 26.54
CA GLY A 222 31.98 -16.96 26.82
C GLY A 222 32.75 -17.32 28.09
N LEU A 223 33.49 -16.37 28.68
CA LEU A 223 34.31 -16.63 29.88
C LEU A 223 33.50 -16.55 31.18
N GLN A 224 32.39 -15.79 31.18
CA GLN A 224 31.56 -15.54 32.35
C GLN A 224 30.12 -16.05 32.14
N ASN A 225 29.95 -17.04 31.26
CA ASN A 225 28.65 -17.49 30.80
C ASN A 225 28.07 -18.63 31.66
N TYR A 226 26.74 -18.64 31.80
CA TYR A 226 26.00 -19.77 32.34
C TYR A 226 25.61 -20.68 31.17
N GLY A 227 26.31 -21.80 30.99
CA GLY A 227 25.93 -22.82 30.00
C GLY A 227 26.30 -22.49 28.55
N ALA A 228 25.43 -22.90 27.62
CA ALA A 228 25.67 -22.94 26.16
C ALA A 228 26.31 -21.67 25.54
N ASN A 229 27.25 -21.86 24.61
CA ASN A 229 27.75 -20.84 23.67
C ASN A 229 27.13 -21.19 22.31
N PRO A 230 26.30 -20.32 21.70
CA PRO A 230 26.63 -18.94 21.32
C PRO A 230 25.76 -17.84 21.98
N VAL A 231 26.14 -16.56 21.84
CA VAL A 231 25.22 -15.42 21.99
C VAL A 231 24.06 -15.60 21.01
N GLN A 232 22.82 -15.53 21.48
CA GLN A 232 21.60 -15.77 20.69
C GLN A 232 20.69 -14.56 20.56
N ALA A 233 20.73 -13.63 21.52
CA ALA A 233 19.92 -12.42 21.50
C ALA A 233 20.62 -11.28 22.25
N MET A 234 20.35 -10.04 21.84
CA MET A 234 20.85 -8.85 22.52
C MET A 234 19.78 -7.77 22.57
N GLY A 235 19.77 -7.00 23.64
CA GLY A 235 18.87 -5.88 23.84
C GLY A 235 19.45 -4.87 24.81
N LEU A 236 18.69 -3.81 25.10
CA LEU A 236 19.11 -2.78 26.05
C LEU A 236 18.19 -2.77 27.26
N TYR A 237 18.81 -2.64 28.43
CA TYR A 237 18.12 -2.40 29.67
C TYR A 237 18.72 -1.16 30.34
N ARG A 238 17.97 -0.05 30.38
CA ARG A 238 18.41 1.22 30.99
C ARG A 238 19.79 1.68 30.52
N SER A 239 20.00 1.65 29.20
CA SER A 239 21.25 1.99 28.53
C SER A 239 22.41 1.00 28.72
N ASN A 240 22.23 -0.06 29.50
CA ASN A 240 23.18 -1.17 29.56
C ASN A 240 22.86 -2.21 28.48
N LEU A 241 23.90 -2.83 27.95
CA LEU A 241 23.77 -3.93 27.01
C LEU A 241 23.40 -5.21 27.76
N VAL A 242 22.38 -5.92 27.31
CA VAL A 242 22.07 -7.26 27.80
C VAL A 242 22.22 -8.25 26.66
N ALA A 243 23.07 -9.24 26.86
CA ALA A 243 23.31 -10.33 25.92
C ALA A 243 22.84 -11.65 26.53
N PHE A 244 22.15 -12.45 25.72
CA PHE A 244 21.53 -13.71 26.11
C PHE A 244 22.14 -14.87 25.35
N ASN A 245 22.25 -16.02 26.01
CA ASN A 245 22.39 -17.33 25.40
C ASN A 245 21.14 -18.17 25.73
N ALA A 246 21.15 -19.46 25.40
CA ALA A 246 20.01 -20.35 25.66
C ALA A 246 19.71 -20.56 27.17
N GLU A 247 20.70 -20.38 28.05
CA GLU A 247 20.62 -20.77 29.47
C GLU A 247 20.73 -19.60 30.46
N GLY A 248 21.15 -18.42 30.00
CA GLY A 248 21.48 -17.27 30.83
C GLY A 248 21.54 -15.94 30.07
N PHE A 249 21.86 -14.90 30.82
CA PHE A 249 22.18 -13.60 30.26
C PHE A 249 23.31 -12.93 31.04
N GLN A 250 24.00 -12.02 30.37
CA GLN A 250 24.96 -11.09 30.96
C GLN A 250 24.55 -9.66 30.66
N MET A 251 24.69 -8.79 31.65
CA MET A 251 24.48 -7.36 31.52
C MET A 251 25.82 -6.64 31.61
N TRP A 252 26.11 -5.84 30.61
CA TRP A 252 27.33 -5.07 30.47
C TRP A 252 27.02 -3.58 30.54
N GLN A 253 27.75 -2.86 31.37
CA GLN A 253 27.86 -1.42 31.25
C GLN A 253 28.60 -1.11 29.96
N VAL A 254 28.00 -0.28 29.11
CA VAL A 254 28.58 0.13 27.83
C VAL A 254 28.91 1.61 27.88
N ASP A 255 30.04 1.98 27.30
CA ASP A 255 30.57 3.34 27.27
C ASP A 255 31.29 3.60 25.94
N GLU A 256 31.51 4.87 25.63
CA GLU A 256 32.32 5.29 24.49
C GLU A 256 33.80 4.93 24.71
N ASP A 257 34.27 4.98 25.96
CA ASP A 257 35.61 4.52 26.36
C ASP A 257 35.60 3.01 26.68
N PRO A 258 36.31 2.17 25.89
CA PRO A 258 36.39 0.73 26.14
C PRO A 258 36.92 0.34 27.52
N ALA A 259 37.74 1.18 28.16
CA ALA A 259 38.27 0.92 29.50
C ALA A 259 37.19 1.03 30.59
N SER A 260 36.09 1.72 30.30
CA SER A 260 34.95 1.92 31.21
C SER A 260 33.85 0.86 31.04
N ILE A 261 34.01 -0.05 30.07
CA ILE A 261 33.09 -1.18 29.86
C ILE A 261 33.33 -2.25 30.94
N ALA A 262 32.27 -2.66 31.64
CA ALA A 262 32.36 -3.63 32.72
C ALA A 262 31.14 -4.57 32.75
N LEU A 263 31.35 -5.82 33.18
CA LEU A 263 30.25 -6.72 33.50
C LEU A 263 29.56 -6.23 34.77
N LEU A 264 28.24 -6.03 34.71
CA LEU A 264 27.42 -5.61 35.84
C LEU A 264 26.77 -6.78 36.57
N ASP A 265 26.16 -7.70 35.82
CA ASP A 265 25.40 -8.81 36.40
C ASP A 265 25.28 -9.98 35.40
N ALA A 266 24.99 -11.18 35.91
CA ALA A 266 24.71 -12.34 35.09
C ALA A 266 23.77 -13.30 35.83
N LEU A 267 22.73 -13.79 35.17
CA LEU A 267 21.74 -14.71 35.75
C LEU A 267 21.44 -15.89 34.81
N PRO A 268 21.04 -17.07 35.35
CA PRO A 268 20.74 -18.26 34.56
C PRO A 268 19.29 -18.22 34.01
N VAL A 269 18.96 -17.16 33.26
CA VAL A 269 17.70 -17.03 32.53
C VAL A 269 18.00 -16.69 31.06
N GLY A 270 17.86 -17.68 30.18
CA GLY A 270 18.22 -17.56 28.77
C GLY A 270 17.08 -17.18 27.82
N SER A 271 17.48 -16.74 26.63
CA SER A 271 16.62 -16.51 25.48
C SER A 271 17.36 -16.84 24.18
N THR A 272 16.68 -17.49 23.25
CA THR A 272 17.20 -17.77 21.91
C THR A 272 16.59 -16.86 20.82
N GLN A 273 15.74 -15.91 21.21
CA GLN A 273 14.81 -15.24 20.30
C GLN A 273 15.15 -13.76 20.11
N HIS A 274 16.18 -13.43 19.31
CA HIS A 274 16.68 -12.06 19.14
C HIS A 274 15.65 -10.98 18.75
N LEU A 275 14.61 -11.33 17.98
CA LEU A 275 13.57 -10.39 17.56
C LEU A 275 12.43 -10.23 18.58
N ALA A 276 12.42 -11.04 19.63
CA ALA A 276 11.39 -11.03 20.66
C ALA A 276 11.84 -10.26 21.93
N LEU A 277 12.84 -9.40 21.81
CA LEU A 277 13.32 -8.53 22.90
C LEU A 277 12.84 -7.10 22.63
N SER A 278 12.17 -6.49 23.61
CA SER A 278 11.75 -5.09 23.49
C SER A 278 11.77 -4.38 24.84
N PRO A 279 12.45 -3.23 24.96
CA PRO A 279 12.39 -2.41 26.16
C PRO A 279 11.02 -1.74 26.24
N VAL A 280 10.35 -1.91 27.39
CA VAL A 280 9.03 -1.37 27.69
C VAL A 280 9.19 -0.47 28.91
N SER A 281 9.23 0.85 28.68
CA SER A 281 9.51 1.83 29.73
C SER A 281 10.85 1.54 30.45
N ASN A 282 10.82 1.08 31.70
CA ASN A 282 12.01 0.84 32.53
C ASN A 282 12.42 -0.64 32.62
N ASP A 283 11.66 -1.54 31.98
CA ASP A 283 11.82 -2.99 32.03
C ASP A 283 12.10 -3.55 30.63
N LEU A 284 12.85 -4.64 30.55
CA LEU A 284 13.09 -5.35 29.28
C LEU A 284 12.20 -6.58 29.21
N PHE A 285 11.32 -6.63 28.22
CA PHE A 285 10.52 -7.82 27.93
C PHE A 285 11.25 -8.70 26.93
N PHE A 286 11.23 -9.99 27.16
CA PHE A 286 11.89 -10.97 26.31
C PHE A 286 11.15 -12.32 26.34
N LEU A 287 11.40 -13.12 25.32
CA LEU A 287 10.81 -14.45 25.19
C LEU A 287 11.82 -15.53 25.61
N SER A 288 11.45 -16.34 26.60
CA SER A 288 12.21 -17.54 27.01
C SER A 288 11.57 -18.82 26.46
N SER A 289 12.24 -19.97 26.59
CA SER A 289 11.64 -21.27 26.27
C SER A 289 10.41 -21.61 27.10
N GLN A 290 10.26 -20.97 28.27
CA GLN A 290 9.14 -21.17 29.19
C GLN A 290 8.02 -20.14 29.02
N GLY A 291 8.19 -19.15 28.15
CA GLY A 291 7.21 -18.08 27.92
C GLY A 291 7.77 -16.67 28.12
N VAL A 292 6.88 -15.70 28.30
CA VAL A 292 7.24 -14.27 28.31
C VAL A 292 7.76 -13.87 29.68
N ARG A 293 8.92 -13.21 29.70
CA ARG A 293 9.58 -12.77 30.92
C ARG A 293 9.87 -11.28 30.85
N SER A 294 10.01 -10.67 32.02
CA SER A 294 10.42 -9.28 32.17
C SER A 294 11.67 -9.20 33.04
N MET A 295 12.59 -8.31 32.70
CA MET A 295 13.68 -7.93 33.60
C MET A 295 13.37 -6.57 34.19
N GLY A 296 13.35 -6.52 35.52
CA GLY A 296 13.11 -5.31 36.28
C GLY A 296 13.84 -5.37 37.61
N ILE A 297 13.89 -4.24 38.29
CA ILE A 297 14.42 -4.16 39.65
C ILE A 297 13.21 -4.12 40.59
N ALA A 298 13.18 -5.02 41.57
CA ALA A 298 12.20 -4.93 42.66
C ALA A 298 12.46 -3.63 43.44
N ALA A 299 11.42 -2.83 43.63
CA ALA A 299 11.52 -1.51 44.27
C ALA A 299 12.33 -1.59 45.58
N GLY A 300 13.49 -0.91 45.61
CA GLY A 300 14.36 -0.79 46.79
C GLY A 300 15.61 -1.69 46.85
N SER A 301 15.89 -2.48 45.81
CA SER A 301 17.11 -3.32 45.72
C SER A 301 18.02 -2.85 44.59
N MET A 302 19.35 -3.03 44.72
CA MET A 302 20.29 -2.89 43.59
C MET A 302 20.41 -4.18 42.76
N ASN A 303 19.83 -5.29 43.24
CA ASN A 303 19.94 -6.59 42.59
C ASN A 303 18.83 -6.77 41.53
N LEU A 304 19.24 -7.16 40.32
CA LEU A 304 18.35 -7.46 39.21
C LEU A 304 17.58 -8.76 39.49
N LYS A 305 16.31 -8.81 39.09
CA LYS A 305 15.55 -10.06 39.09
C LYS A 305 14.77 -10.18 37.78
N ALA A 306 14.78 -11.38 37.21
CA ALA A 306 13.79 -11.74 36.20
C ALA A 306 12.44 -11.95 36.91
N GLY A 307 11.44 -11.19 36.49
CA GLY A 307 10.05 -11.32 36.92
C GLY A 307 9.22 -12.06 35.89
N ASP A 308 8.27 -12.86 36.37
CA ASP A 308 7.33 -13.59 35.51
C ASP A 308 6.09 -12.74 35.20
N VAL A 309 5.63 -12.78 33.95
CA VAL A 309 4.45 -12.01 33.49
C VAL A 309 3.22 -12.90 33.51
N GLY A 310 2.90 -13.49 34.67
CA GLY A 310 1.69 -14.27 34.89
C GLY A 310 1.54 -15.56 34.07
N ILE A 311 0.89 -16.55 34.66
CA ILE A 311 0.77 -17.91 34.10
C ILE A 311 -0.08 -18.05 32.80
N PRO A 312 -1.09 -17.21 32.47
CA PRO A 312 -2.01 -17.55 31.36
C PRO A 312 -1.44 -17.36 29.94
N ILE A 313 -0.40 -16.52 29.75
CA ILE A 313 0.16 -16.22 28.43
C ILE A 313 1.20 -17.28 28.01
N ASP A 314 1.95 -17.81 28.98
CA ASP A 314 3.04 -18.75 28.75
C ASP A 314 2.59 -20.02 28.02
N GLN A 315 1.43 -20.56 28.37
CA GLN A 315 0.92 -21.77 27.71
C GLN A 315 0.69 -21.56 26.20
N LEU A 316 0.04 -20.45 25.83
CA LEU A 316 -0.22 -20.11 24.42
C LEU A 316 1.07 -19.87 23.65
N VAL A 317 2.05 -19.24 24.31
CA VAL A 317 3.36 -18.95 23.74
C VAL A 317 4.18 -20.22 23.56
N GLN A 318 4.17 -21.14 24.53
CA GLN A 318 4.84 -22.44 24.42
C GLN A 318 4.24 -23.29 23.29
N GLU A 319 2.91 -23.30 23.15
CA GLU A 319 2.23 -23.93 22.01
C GLU A 319 2.69 -23.33 20.68
N ALA A 320 2.80 -22.01 20.58
CA ALA A 320 3.28 -21.33 19.38
C ALA A 320 4.77 -21.60 19.06
N ILE A 321 5.63 -21.69 20.08
CA ILE A 321 7.06 -22.04 19.93
C ILE A 321 7.21 -23.50 19.47
N ASN A 322 6.51 -24.43 20.12
CA ASN A 322 6.59 -25.87 19.82
C ASN A 322 6.04 -26.22 18.43
N ALA A 323 5.20 -25.37 17.83
CA ALA A 323 4.71 -25.51 16.47
C ALA A 323 5.81 -25.32 15.39
N GLY A 324 7.02 -24.90 15.77
CA GLY A 324 8.26 -25.13 14.99
C GLY A 324 8.48 -24.28 13.74
N MET A 325 7.64 -23.29 13.46
CA MET A 325 7.67 -22.50 12.21
C MET A 325 7.56 -20.99 12.42
N VAL A 326 7.99 -20.50 13.59
CA VAL A 326 7.77 -19.10 13.95
C VAL A 326 9.05 -18.39 14.34
N ILE A 327 9.36 -17.29 13.64
CA ILE A 327 10.28 -16.27 14.14
C ILE A 327 9.42 -15.26 14.92
N PRO A 328 9.43 -15.30 16.26
CA PRO A 328 8.66 -14.35 17.08
C PRO A 328 9.25 -12.95 16.93
N LEU A 329 8.38 -11.97 16.69
CA LEU A 329 8.70 -10.56 16.58
C LEU A 329 8.00 -9.80 17.70
N ALA A 330 8.76 -9.05 18.46
CA ALA A 330 8.25 -8.16 19.48
C ALA A 330 8.32 -6.70 19.06
N THR A 331 7.35 -5.91 19.50
CA THR A 331 7.41 -4.46 19.42
C THR A 331 6.72 -3.83 20.63
N TYR A 332 7.23 -2.68 21.07
CA TYR A 332 6.59 -1.88 22.10
C TYR A 332 5.78 -0.76 21.44
N VAL A 333 4.53 -0.60 21.85
CA VAL A 333 3.64 0.47 21.39
C VAL A 333 3.49 1.50 22.51
N PRO A 334 4.25 2.62 22.51
CA PRO A 334 4.28 3.56 23.63
C PRO A 334 2.94 4.25 23.87
N SER A 335 2.16 4.50 22.82
CA SER A 335 0.85 5.16 22.91
C SER A 335 -0.19 4.33 23.69
N LEU A 336 -0.03 3.01 23.70
CA LEU A 336 -0.93 2.09 24.40
C LEU A 336 -0.30 1.53 25.68
N GLY A 337 1.01 1.72 25.89
CA GLY A 337 1.74 1.08 26.97
C GLY A 337 1.80 -0.44 26.86
N GLN A 338 1.74 -0.98 25.64
CA GLN A 338 1.59 -2.42 25.39
C GLN A 338 2.82 -3.02 24.72
N TYR A 339 3.23 -4.18 25.23
CA TYR A 339 4.16 -5.08 24.56
C TYR A 339 3.38 -6.01 23.62
N TRP A 340 3.72 -5.98 22.34
CA TRP A 340 3.12 -6.83 21.34
C TRP A 340 4.11 -7.91 20.92
N LEU A 341 3.71 -9.16 21.03
CA LEU A 341 4.47 -10.32 20.57
C LEU A 341 3.68 -10.99 19.44
N ALA A 342 4.23 -10.96 18.25
CA ALA A 342 3.66 -11.58 17.06
C ALA A 342 4.46 -12.83 16.71
N PHE A 343 3.76 -13.93 16.51
CA PHE A 343 4.34 -15.15 15.96
C PHE A 343 4.10 -15.11 14.44
N SER A 344 5.16 -15.03 13.64
CA SER A 344 5.05 -15.13 12.18
C SER A 344 4.42 -16.46 11.74
N ASN A 345 3.12 -16.46 11.45
CA ASN A 345 2.48 -17.43 10.58
C ASN A 345 2.17 -16.81 9.20
N TYR A 346 3.00 -15.86 8.76
CA TYR A 346 2.79 -15.10 7.53
C TYR A 346 3.15 -15.94 6.29
N ASN A 347 2.27 -16.86 5.93
CA ASN A 347 2.03 -17.13 4.52
C ASN A 347 0.99 -16.08 4.07
N PRO A 348 1.30 -15.18 3.12
CA PRO A 348 0.32 -14.22 2.59
C PRO A 348 -0.95 -14.89 2.02
N ASP A 349 -0.91 -16.20 1.76
CA ASP A 349 -2.08 -17.01 1.38
C ASP A 349 -3.10 -17.26 2.50
N ASN A 350 -2.76 -17.02 3.78
CA ASN A 350 -3.65 -17.30 4.91
C ASN A 350 -4.53 -16.10 5.34
N LEU A 351 -4.30 -14.90 4.81
CA LEU A 351 -5.07 -13.70 5.15
C LEU A 351 -6.25 -13.43 4.20
N LEU A 352 -6.19 -13.94 2.97
CA LEU A 352 -7.28 -13.82 2.00
C LEU A 352 -8.08 -15.12 2.01
N LEU A 353 -9.35 -15.05 2.44
CA LEU A 353 -10.30 -16.15 2.23
C LEU A 353 -10.48 -16.33 0.71
N ARG A 354 -10.06 -17.47 0.19
CA ARG A 354 -10.20 -17.82 -1.23
C ARG A 354 -10.77 -19.21 -1.42
N LEU A 355 -11.55 -19.38 -2.48
CA LEU A 355 -12.00 -20.68 -2.94
C LEU A 355 -11.00 -21.24 -3.96
N THR A 356 -10.56 -22.47 -3.77
CA THR A 356 -9.71 -23.19 -4.72
C THR A 356 -10.36 -24.51 -5.14
N GLY A 357 -9.94 -25.03 -6.29
CA GLY A 357 -10.46 -26.26 -6.88
C GLY A 357 -11.06 -26.02 -8.26
N THR A 358 -11.17 -27.09 -9.03
CA THR A 358 -11.80 -27.10 -10.35
C THR A 358 -13.04 -27.98 -10.29
N LEU A 359 -14.18 -27.44 -10.70
CA LEU A 359 -15.40 -28.23 -10.86
C LEU A 359 -15.32 -29.01 -12.18
N ALA A 360 -15.42 -30.33 -12.09
CA ALA A 360 -15.50 -31.18 -13.28
C ALA A 360 -16.79 -30.85 -14.07
N LYS A 361 -16.80 -31.08 -15.39
CA LYS A 361 -18.03 -30.92 -16.20
C LYS A 361 -19.04 -32.00 -15.82
N GLY A 362 -20.26 -31.60 -15.45
CA GLY A 362 -21.38 -32.52 -15.24
C GLY A 362 -21.99 -32.99 -16.57
N GLN A 363 -22.53 -34.21 -16.59
CA GLN A 363 -23.31 -34.76 -17.71
C GLN A 363 -24.73 -35.07 -17.24
N ILE A 364 -25.73 -34.69 -18.04
CA ILE A 364 -27.14 -34.96 -17.76
C ILE A 364 -27.36 -36.45 -17.51
N GLY A 365 -28.08 -36.78 -16.43
CA GLY A 365 -28.39 -38.17 -16.05
C GLY A 365 -27.24 -38.94 -15.38
N THR A 366 -26.06 -38.34 -15.19
CA THR A 366 -24.91 -38.96 -14.50
C THR A 366 -24.73 -38.39 -13.10
N PRO A 367 -24.50 -39.21 -12.05
CA PRO A 367 -24.22 -38.71 -10.71
C PRO A 367 -23.01 -37.77 -10.70
N TYR A 368 -23.17 -36.63 -10.04
CA TYR A 368 -22.16 -35.59 -9.91
C TYR A 368 -21.78 -35.41 -8.44
N SER A 369 -20.48 -35.31 -8.17
CA SER A 369 -19.93 -35.00 -6.85
C SER A 369 -18.63 -34.22 -7.03
N SER A 370 -18.66 -32.92 -6.77
CA SER A 370 -17.49 -32.05 -6.85
C SER A 370 -17.66 -30.90 -5.86
N GLY A 371 -16.54 -30.40 -5.33
CA GLY A 371 -16.56 -29.35 -4.32
C GLY A 371 -15.39 -28.41 -4.48
N LEU A 372 -15.56 -27.20 -3.98
CA LEU A 372 -14.48 -26.24 -3.82
C LEU A 372 -13.96 -26.32 -2.39
N THR A 373 -12.69 -25.97 -2.18
CA THR A 373 -12.06 -25.91 -0.86
C THR A 373 -11.79 -24.45 -0.51
N ALA A 374 -12.23 -24.03 0.67
CA ALA A 374 -11.88 -22.71 1.21
C ALA A 374 -10.50 -22.78 1.87
N LEU A 375 -9.62 -21.86 1.51
CA LEU A 375 -8.29 -21.68 2.11
C LEU A 375 -8.15 -20.24 2.63
N GLY A 376 -7.43 -20.09 3.75
CA GLY A 376 -7.18 -18.80 4.39
C GLY A 376 -8.39 -18.21 5.13
N GLY A 377 -8.18 -17.14 5.90
CA GLY A 377 -9.17 -16.60 6.82
C GLY A 377 -9.26 -17.37 8.15
N THR A 378 -10.05 -16.87 9.10
CA THR A 378 -10.19 -17.46 10.43
C THR A 378 -11.41 -18.38 10.47
N ALA A 379 -11.16 -19.69 10.64
CA ALA A 379 -12.22 -20.67 10.89
C ALA A 379 -12.93 -20.40 12.23
N PRO A 380 -14.22 -20.77 12.39
CA PRO A 380 -15.02 -21.62 11.51
C PRO A 380 -15.68 -20.87 10.34
N TYR A 381 -15.69 -21.49 9.14
CA TYR A 381 -16.48 -21.02 8.00
C TYR A 381 -17.91 -21.51 8.18
N VAL A 382 -18.86 -20.58 8.34
CA VAL A 382 -20.17 -20.96 8.87
C VAL A 382 -21.19 -21.27 7.78
N LEU A 383 -21.00 -20.84 6.52
CA LEU A 383 -21.93 -21.12 5.41
C LEU A 383 -21.26 -21.09 4.03
N TRP A 384 -21.63 -22.04 3.16
CA TRP A 384 -21.44 -22.01 1.71
C TRP A 384 -22.76 -21.66 1.03
N GLU A 385 -22.78 -20.55 0.31
CA GLU A 385 -23.96 -20.08 -0.42
C GLU A 385 -23.62 -19.71 -1.87
N ILE A 386 -24.64 -19.76 -2.73
CA ILE A 386 -24.55 -19.30 -4.13
C ILE A 386 -25.05 -17.87 -4.13
N THR A 387 -24.14 -16.91 -4.23
CA THR A 387 -24.47 -15.48 -4.23
C THR A 387 -25.07 -15.02 -5.55
N GLU A 388 -24.73 -15.69 -6.66
CA GLU A 388 -25.25 -15.39 -8.00
C GLU A 388 -25.49 -16.68 -8.81
N GLY A 389 -26.58 -16.70 -9.59
CA GLY A 389 -26.97 -17.83 -10.43
C GLY A 389 -27.71 -18.94 -9.68
N THR A 390 -27.97 -20.05 -10.40
CA THR A 390 -28.64 -21.23 -9.86
C THR A 390 -27.96 -22.49 -10.38
N LEU A 391 -27.86 -23.51 -9.53
CA LEU A 391 -27.43 -24.83 -10.00
C LEU A 391 -28.48 -25.41 -10.98
N PRO A 392 -28.05 -26.18 -11.99
CA PRO A 392 -28.95 -26.99 -12.79
C PRO A 392 -29.89 -27.84 -11.94
N ASN A 393 -31.09 -28.10 -12.46
CA ASN A 393 -32.07 -28.92 -11.74
C ASN A 393 -31.47 -30.30 -11.39
N GLY A 394 -31.67 -30.73 -10.15
CA GLY A 394 -31.15 -32.00 -9.64
C GLY A 394 -29.76 -31.93 -9.00
N LEU A 395 -29.14 -30.74 -8.92
CA LEU A 395 -27.91 -30.50 -8.15
C LEU A 395 -28.19 -29.62 -6.91
N ALA A 396 -27.49 -29.88 -5.81
CA ALA A 396 -27.56 -29.10 -4.58
C ALA A 396 -26.16 -28.91 -3.96
N ILE A 397 -25.96 -27.79 -3.28
CA ILE A 397 -24.75 -27.50 -2.50
C ILE A 397 -24.97 -27.83 -1.02
N ASN A 398 -24.00 -28.48 -0.38
CA ASN A 398 -23.98 -28.66 1.06
C ASN A 398 -23.45 -27.38 1.73
N PRO A 399 -24.27 -26.67 2.53
CA PRO A 399 -23.88 -25.39 3.12
C PRO A 399 -22.78 -25.52 4.19
N ALA A 400 -22.54 -26.72 4.74
CA ALA A 400 -21.50 -26.95 5.75
C ALA A 400 -20.15 -27.31 5.12
N THR A 401 -20.14 -27.91 3.93
CA THR A 401 -18.90 -28.47 3.33
C THR A 401 -18.55 -27.93 1.95
N GLY A 402 -19.44 -27.18 1.29
CA GLY A 402 -19.23 -26.67 -0.07
C GLY A 402 -19.31 -27.73 -1.16
N LEU A 403 -19.70 -28.96 -0.83
CA LEU A 403 -19.80 -30.06 -1.78
C LEU A 403 -21.10 -29.95 -2.60
N ILE A 404 -20.98 -29.99 -3.92
CA ILE A 404 -22.10 -30.02 -4.87
C ILE A 404 -22.37 -31.47 -5.28
N THR A 405 -23.57 -31.95 -5.00
CA THR A 405 -23.96 -33.33 -5.31
C THR A 405 -25.33 -33.41 -5.97
N GLY A 406 -25.58 -34.50 -6.70
CA GLY A 406 -26.87 -34.82 -7.29
C GLY A 406 -26.75 -35.36 -8.71
N THR A 407 -27.86 -35.39 -9.44
CA THR A 407 -27.91 -35.83 -10.83
C THR A 407 -28.55 -34.72 -11.67
N PRO A 408 -27.79 -34.02 -12.53
CA PRO A 408 -28.32 -32.90 -13.30
C PRO A 408 -29.34 -33.39 -14.34
N THR A 409 -30.45 -32.68 -14.47
CA THR A 409 -31.54 -32.99 -15.40
C THR A 409 -31.69 -31.98 -16.54
N SER A 410 -30.90 -30.90 -16.55
CA SER A 410 -30.94 -29.82 -17.53
C SER A 410 -29.58 -29.20 -17.77
#